data_AF-A0A929ATL3-F1
#
_entry.id   AF-A0A929ATL3-F1
#
_cell.length_a   1.000
_cell.length_b   1.000
_cell.length_c   1.000
_cell.angle_alpha   90.00
_cell.angle_beta   90.00
_cell.angle_gamma   90.00
#
_symmetry.space_group_name_H-M   'P 1'
#
loop_
_entity.id
_entity.type
_entity.pdbx_description
1 polymer ?
#
loop_
_entity_poly.entity_id
_entity_poly.type
_entity_poly.pdbx_seq_one_letter_code
_entity_poly.pdbx_strand_id
1 'polypeptide(L)'
;MRIQISSKELNSRNKTIKHFLKPIARDYQDLYVGSTGSSTTQYIASAKDNSSRTTGRYDDMRFRTVIPSLRAMYYERWYRIDKSKGKFYYLDRAYLHIYMIEPALAEEKEFCLLHCDPNEPDNAAHAKYKQSLHLHIECTDSSCSPHCHIWPHAHIALNTGYLNHVLRDVNSLTQAIEEAVLMLREEVFDLFLKLR
;
A
#
# COMPACT_ATOMS: atom_id res chain seq x y z
N MET A 1 -14.05 -11.57 8.08
CA MET A 1 -13.97 -10.84 6.79
C MET A 1 -14.61 -9.49 6.96
N ARG A 2 -13.81 -8.45 7.22
CA ARG A 2 -14.33 -7.11 7.52
C ARG A 2 -14.71 -6.35 6.25
N ILE A 3 -13.74 -6.13 5.35
CA ILE A 3 -13.96 -5.43 4.08
C ILE A 3 -14.31 -6.43 2.97
N GLN A 4 -15.47 -6.25 2.34
CA GLN A 4 -15.98 -7.11 1.26
C GLN A 4 -16.52 -6.28 0.10
N ILE A 5 -16.34 -6.75 -1.12
CA ILE A 5 -16.87 -6.14 -2.34
C ILE A 5 -17.37 -7.19 -3.34
N SER A 6 -18.27 -6.80 -4.23
CA SER A 6 -18.70 -7.63 -5.36
C SER A 6 -17.63 -7.69 -6.46
N SER A 7 -17.71 -8.70 -7.34
CA SER A 7 -16.86 -8.78 -8.53
C SER A 7 -16.96 -7.55 -9.44
N LYS A 8 -18.11 -6.86 -9.48
CA LYS A 8 -18.29 -5.63 -10.26
C LYS A 8 -17.50 -4.47 -9.65
N GLU A 9 -17.59 -4.32 -8.33
CA GLU A 9 -16.81 -3.30 -7.59
C GLU A 9 -15.31 -3.57 -7.67
N LEU A 10 -14.91 -4.84 -7.59
CA LEU A 10 -13.50 -5.25 -7.75
C LEU A 10 -12.94 -4.86 -9.13
N ASN A 11 -13.71 -4.98 -10.21
CA ASN A 11 -13.27 -4.53 -11.54
C ASN A 11 -13.08 -3.00 -11.60
N SER A 12 -13.93 -2.24 -10.89
CA SER A 12 -13.81 -0.79 -10.79
C SER A 12 -12.69 -0.35 -9.84
N ARG A 13 -12.26 -1.22 -8.91
CA ARG A 13 -11.26 -0.94 -7.88
C ARG A 13 -9.96 -0.41 -8.45
N ASN A 14 -9.53 -0.91 -9.61
CA ASN A 14 -8.30 -0.45 -10.28
C ASN A 14 -8.31 1.06 -10.56
N LYS A 15 -9.48 1.63 -10.91
CA LYS A 15 -9.61 3.07 -11.16
C LYS A 15 -9.49 3.87 -9.87
N THR A 16 -10.11 3.38 -8.79
CA THR A 16 -10.00 3.97 -7.44
C THR A 16 -8.56 3.95 -6.95
N ILE A 17 -7.87 2.82 -7.09
CA ILE A 17 -6.46 2.69 -6.72
C ILE A 17 -5.59 3.68 -7.52
N LYS A 18 -5.77 3.70 -8.84
CA LYS A 18 -5.04 4.64 -9.69
C LYS A 18 -5.25 6.08 -9.20
N HIS A 19 -6.48 6.44 -8.86
CA HIS A 19 -6.85 7.78 -8.40
C HIS A 19 -6.11 8.19 -7.11
N PHE A 20 -6.17 7.37 -6.05
CA PHE A 20 -5.54 7.77 -4.79
C PHE A 20 -4.02 7.74 -4.83
N LEU A 21 -3.40 7.01 -5.77
CA LEU A 21 -1.94 7.02 -5.97
C LEU A 21 -1.46 8.25 -6.78
N LYS A 22 -2.37 9.00 -7.38
CA LYS A 22 -2.06 10.19 -8.20
C LYS A 22 -1.12 11.19 -7.51
N PRO A 23 -1.27 11.54 -6.21
CA PRO A 23 -0.43 12.56 -5.58
C PRO A 23 1.06 12.22 -5.58
N ILE A 24 1.39 10.92 -5.53
CA ILE A 24 2.77 10.44 -5.41
C ILE A 24 3.35 9.90 -6.72
N ALA A 25 2.53 9.56 -7.72
CA ALA A 25 2.98 9.04 -9.00
C ALA A 25 3.63 10.12 -9.88
N ARG A 26 4.75 9.79 -10.54
CA ARG A 26 5.48 10.72 -11.42
C ARG A 26 4.62 11.21 -12.59
N ASP A 27 4.02 10.26 -13.29
CA ASP A 27 3.15 10.50 -14.43
C ASP A 27 1.90 9.63 -14.25
N TYR A 28 0.79 10.32 -14.02
CA TYR A 28 -0.51 9.70 -13.80
C TYR A 28 -1.03 8.97 -15.05
N GLN A 29 -0.64 9.41 -16.25
CA GLN A 29 -1.08 8.77 -17.49
C GLN A 29 -0.41 7.41 -17.65
N ASP A 30 0.89 7.34 -17.38
CA ASP A 30 1.69 6.10 -17.41
C ASP A 30 1.36 5.12 -16.28
N LEU A 31 0.76 5.60 -15.18
CA LEU A 31 0.38 4.72 -14.07
C LEU A 31 -0.75 3.77 -14.51
N TYR A 32 -0.46 2.48 -14.47
CA TYR A 32 -1.43 1.42 -14.72
C TYR A 32 -1.72 0.66 -13.42
N VAL A 33 -2.99 0.37 -13.19
CA VAL A 33 -3.42 -0.54 -12.12
C VAL A 33 -4.27 -1.63 -12.74
N GLY A 34 -3.93 -2.88 -12.45
CA GLY A 34 -4.65 -4.03 -12.98
C GLY A 34 -4.36 -5.29 -12.20
N SER A 35 -5.03 -6.37 -12.62
CA SER A 35 -4.80 -7.70 -12.06
C SER A 35 -3.42 -8.21 -12.44
N THR A 36 -2.63 -8.65 -11.47
CA THR A 36 -1.36 -9.35 -11.70
C THR A 36 -1.45 -10.80 -11.26
N GLY A 37 -1.03 -11.71 -12.15
CA GLY A 37 -1.15 -13.16 -11.98
C GLY A 37 -2.48 -13.74 -12.49
N SER A 38 -2.56 -15.06 -12.54
CA SER A 38 -3.76 -15.83 -12.91
C SER A 38 -4.21 -16.70 -11.74
N SER A 39 -5.31 -16.34 -11.10
CA SER A 39 -5.93 -17.16 -10.05
C SER A 39 -7.46 -17.09 -10.14
N THR A 40 -8.11 -18.21 -9.84
CA THR A 40 -9.57 -18.32 -9.77
C THR A 40 -10.13 -18.01 -8.38
N THR A 41 -9.26 -18.04 -7.36
CA THR A 41 -9.59 -17.84 -5.94
C THR A 41 -9.09 -16.51 -5.39
N GLN A 42 -8.17 -15.87 -6.10
CA GLN A 42 -7.50 -14.64 -5.67
C GLN A 42 -7.50 -13.61 -6.80
N TYR A 43 -7.62 -12.34 -6.42
CA TYR A 43 -7.40 -11.20 -7.30
C TYR A 43 -6.36 -10.29 -6.66
N ILE A 44 -5.38 -9.84 -7.43
CA ILE A 44 -4.33 -8.94 -6.94
C ILE A 44 -4.31 -7.71 -7.81
N ALA A 45 -4.79 -6.58 -7.28
CA ALA A 45 -4.64 -5.30 -7.94
C ALA A 45 -3.25 -4.77 -7.63
N SER A 46 -2.43 -4.50 -8.64
CA SER A 46 -1.10 -3.92 -8.45
C SER A 46 -0.89 -2.71 -9.35
N ALA A 47 -0.19 -1.70 -8.84
CA ALA A 47 0.19 -0.51 -9.60
C ALA A 47 1.57 -0.67 -10.24
N LYS A 48 1.71 -0.23 -11.49
CA LYS A 48 2.99 -0.16 -12.21
C LYS A 48 3.02 0.98 -13.21
N ASP A 49 4.21 1.41 -13.62
CA ASP A 49 4.39 2.27 -14.79
C ASP A 49 5.26 1.59 -15.86
N ASN A 50 5.58 2.32 -16.93
CA ASN A 50 6.38 1.83 -18.06
C ASN A 50 7.84 1.48 -17.69
N SER A 51 8.33 1.87 -16.50
CA SER A 51 9.66 1.47 -16.02
C SER A 51 9.67 0.10 -15.33
N SER A 52 8.49 -0.42 -14.97
CA SER A 52 8.34 -1.73 -14.38
C SER A 52 8.53 -2.84 -15.41
N ARG A 53 8.93 -4.02 -14.95
CA ARG A 53 8.92 -5.23 -15.79
C ARG A 53 7.51 -5.48 -16.34
N THR A 54 7.43 -5.88 -17.60
CA THR A 54 6.15 -6.18 -18.27
C THR A 54 5.51 -7.43 -17.68
N THR A 55 6.33 -8.40 -17.29
CA THR A 55 5.98 -9.65 -16.61
C THR A 55 6.73 -9.73 -15.27
N GLY A 56 6.11 -10.29 -14.25
CA GLY A 56 6.69 -10.41 -12.92
C GLY A 56 5.64 -10.69 -11.87
N ARG A 57 6.07 -10.90 -10.63
CA ARG A 57 5.13 -11.01 -9.51
C ARG A 57 4.60 -9.63 -9.14
N TYR A 58 3.46 -9.59 -8.47
CA TYR A 58 2.85 -8.32 -8.04
C TYR A 58 3.75 -7.52 -7.08
N ASP A 59 4.60 -8.21 -6.33
CA ASP A 59 5.59 -7.62 -5.40
C ASP A 59 6.89 -7.16 -6.10
N ASP A 60 6.99 -7.34 -7.42
CA ASP A 60 8.03 -6.76 -8.27
C ASP A 60 7.54 -5.53 -9.05
N MET A 61 6.24 -5.22 -8.98
CA MET A 61 5.63 -4.14 -9.75
C MET A 61 5.99 -2.79 -9.14
N ARG A 62 6.67 -1.95 -9.91
CA ARG A 62 7.14 -0.63 -9.47
C ARG A 62 6.47 0.48 -10.28
N PHE A 63 6.34 1.64 -9.69
CA PHE A 63 6.09 2.88 -10.42
C PHE A 63 7.02 3.98 -9.92
N ARG A 64 7.37 4.89 -10.83
CA ARG A 64 8.16 6.08 -10.49
C ARG A 64 7.30 7.05 -9.70
N THR A 65 7.87 7.60 -8.65
CA THR A 65 7.21 8.67 -7.90
C THR A 65 7.60 10.04 -8.43
N VAL A 66 6.92 11.08 -7.96
CA VAL A 66 7.28 12.48 -8.22
C VAL A 66 8.69 12.86 -7.75
N ILE A 67 9.28 12.08 -6.85
CA ILE A 67 10.67 12.23 -6.40
C ILE A 67 11.54 11.23 -7.17
N PRO A 68 12.49 11.66 -8.02
CA PRO A 68 13.24 10.73 -8.88
C PRO A 68 14.00 9.63 -8.14
N SER A 69 14.46 9.92 -6.92
CA SER A 69 15.18 9.00 -6.04
C SER A 69 14.27 8.07 -5.24
N LEU A 70 12.94 8.18 -5.40
CA LEU A 70 11.98 7.28 -4.77
C LEU A 70 11.24 6.45 -5.82
N ARG A 71 11.03 5.17 -5.50
CA ARG A 71 10.14 4.25 -6.20
C ARG A 71 9.05 3.81 -5.26
N ALA A 72 7.91 3.44 -5.80
CA ALA A 72 6.82 2.91 -5.01
C ALA A 72 6.29 1.63 -5.62
N MET A 73 5.73 0.80 -4.75
CA MET A 73 4.97 -0.39 -5.09
C MET A 73 3.67 -0.36 -4.33
N TYR A 74 2.56 -0.54 -5.02
CA TYR A 74 1.26 -0.67 -4.41
C TYR A 74 0.58 -1.95 -4.85
N TYR A 75 0.00 -2.69 -3.91
CA TYR A 75 -0.90 -3.77 -4.23
C TYR A 75 -2.00 -3.99 -3.18
N GLU A 76 -3.13 -4.52 -3.63
CA GLU A 76 -4.18 -5.09 -2.79
C GLU A 76 -4.37 -6.56 -3.12
N ARG A 77 -4.51 -7.39 -2.09
CA ARG A 77 -4.82 -8.82 -2.22
C ARG A 77 -6.25 -9.07 -1.80
N TRP A 78 -7.03 -9.65 -2.72
CA TRP A 78 -8.43 -9.97 -2.52
C TRP A 78 -8.64 -11.47 -2.67
N TYR A 79 -9.38 -12.08 -1.76
CA TYR A 79 -9.75 -13.50 -1.85
C TYR A 79 -11.23 -13.66 -2.11
N ARG A 80 -11.57 -14.60 -2.98
CA ARG A 80 -12.94 -14.94 -3.31
C ARG A 80 -13.63 -15.56 -2.11
N ILE A 81 -14.89 -15.17 -1.91
CA ILE A 81 -15.81 -15.77 -0.95
C ILE A 81 -16.70 -16.73 -1.72
N ASP A 82 -16.60 -18.03 -1.46
CA ASP A 82 -17.54 -18.99 -2.02
C ASP A 82 -18.85 -18.97 -1.23
N LYS A 83 -19.79 -18.13 -1.70
CA LYS A 83 -21.19 -18.17 -1.29
C LYS A 83 -22.06 -18.56 -2.47
N SER A 84 -23.09 -19.34 -2.20
CA SER A 84 -24.04 -19.92 -3.18
C SER A 84 -24.84 -18.89 -3.99
N LYS A 85 -24.74 -17.59 -3.68
CA LYS A 85 -25.39 -16.50 -4.42
C LYS A 85 -24.43 -15.30 -4.56
N GLY A 86 -23.60 -15.32 -5.61
CA GLY A 86 -22.79 -14.19 -6.07
C GLY A 86 -21.28 -14.36 -5.94
N LYS A 87 -20.51 -13.66 -6.80
CA LYS A 87 -19.04 -13.59 -6.74
C LYS A 87 -18.62 -12.40 -5.89
N PHE A 88 -18.32 -12.65 -4.62
CA PHE A 88 -17.82 -11.66 -3.67
C PHE A 88 -16.35 -11.91 -3.34
N TYR A 89 -15.67 -10.87 -2.87
CA TYR A 89 -14.28 -10.90 -2.46
C TYR A 89 -14.11 -10.17 -1.13
N TYR A 90 -13.17 -10.61 -0.30
CA TYR A 90 -12.73 -9.86 0.87
C TYR A 90 -11.30 -9.36 0.69
N LEU A 91 -11.01 -8.18 1.24
CA LEU A 91 -9.66 -7.64 1.27
C LEU A 91 -8.86 -8.37 2.33
N ASP A 92 -7.75 -8.98 1.94
CA ASP A 92 -6.77 -9.55 2.85
C ASP A 92 -5.80 -8.49 3.34
N ARG A 93 -5.22 -7.71 2.42
CA ARG A 93 -4.24 -6.67 2.70
C ARG A 93 -4.13 -5.60 1.61
N ALA A 94 -3.73 -4.40 2.00
CA ALA A 94 -3.43 -3.26 1.10
C ALA A 94 -2.10 -2.62 1.50
N TYR A 95 -1.09 -2.69 0.64
CA TYR A 95 0.30 -2.37 0.98
C TYR A 95 0.86 -1.35 -0.02
N LEU A 96 1.40 -0.25 0.50
CA LEU A 96 2.15 0.79 -0.23
C LEU A 96 3.57 0.84 0.32
N HIS A 97 4.51 0.28 -0.44
CA HIS A 97 5.93 0.34 -0.14
C HIS A 97 6.56 1.52 -0.86
N ILE A 98 7.46 2.23 -0.18
CA ILE A 98 8.27 3.31 -0.74
C ILE A 98 9.73 2.93 -0.57
N TYR A 99 10.45 2.94 -1.67
CA TYR A 99 11.86 2.58 -1.76
C TYR A 99 12.69 3.80 -2.12
N MET A 100 13.83 3.96 -1.45
CA MET A 100 14.88 4.88 -1.84
C MET A 100 15.84 4.17 -2.78
N ILE A 101 16.13 4.81 -3.92
CA ILE A 101 17.17 4.37 -4.84
C ILE A 101 18.48 4.95 -4.37
N GLU A 102 19.45 4.09 -4.08
CA GLU A 102 20.82 4.50 -3.80
C GLU A 102 21.64 4.47 -5.09
N PRO A 103 21.95 5.63 -5.73
CA PRO A 103 22.56 5.64 -7.05
C PRO A 103 23.93 4.98 -7.11
N ALA A 104 24.66 4.99 -5.98
CA ALA A 104 25.99 4.42 -5.87
C ALA A 104 26.01 2.88 -5.85
N LEU A 105 24.93 2.25 -5.36
CA LEU A 105 24.87 0.79 -5.17
C LEU A 105 23.94 0.10 -6.18
N ALA A 106 23.15 0.86 -6.95
CA ALA A 106 22.09 0.34 -7.81
C ALA A 106 21.07 -0.55 -7.06
N GLU A 107 20.93 -0.32 -5.75
CA GLU A 107 20.00 -1.03 -4.86
C GLU A 107 18.80 -0.16 -4.48
N GLU A 108 17.65 -0.80 -4.33
CA GLU A 108 16.46 -0.21 -3.72
C GLU A 108 16.44 -0.61 -2.23
N LYS A 109 16.42 0.38 -1.35
CA LYS A 109 16.22 0.18 0.09
C LYS A 109 14.82 0.62 0.46
N GLU A 110 14.06 -0.25 1.11
CA GLU A 110 12.77 0.18 1.65
C GLU A 110 12.98 1.30 2.66
N PHE A 111 12.18 2.35 2.53
CA PHE A 111 12.26 3.56 3.33
C PHE A 111 11.04 3.65 4.25
N CYS A 112 9.85 3.42 3.72
CA CYS A 112 8.66 3.29 4.55
C CYS A 112 7.61 2.39 3.89
N LEU A 113 6.72 1.85 4.71
CA LEU A 113 5.62 1.01 4.30
C LEU A 113 4.33 1.48 5.00
N LEU A 114 3.35 1.90 4.20
CA LEU A 114 1.98 2.14 4.65
C LEU A 114 1.16 0.91 4.33
N HIS A 115 0.56 0.26 5.34
CA HIS A 115 -0.28 -0.90 5.07
C HIS A 115 -1.39 -1.12 6.10
N CYS A 116 -2.31 -2.02 5.73
CA CYS A 116 -3.28 -2.58 6.65
C CYS A 116 -3.53 -4.07 6.38
N ASP A 117 -3.87 -4.79 7.45
CA ASP A 117 -4.28 -6.20 7.43
C ASP A 117 -5.67 -6.34 8.08
N PRO A 118 -6.77 -6.01 7.37
CA PRO A 118 -8.10 -5.87 7.96
C PRO A 118 -8.65 -7.10 8.66
N ASN A 119 -8.09 -8.29 8.45
CA ASN A 119 -8.53 -9.54 9.07
C ASN A 119 -7.55 -10.09 10.11
N GLU A 120 -6.56 -9.30 10.55
CA GLU A 120 -5.72 -9.67 11.69
C GLU A 120 -6.61 -10.06 12.88
N PRO A 121 -6.36 -11.20 13.57
CA PRO A 121 -7.20 -11.67 14.67
C PRO A 121 -7.27 -10.67 15.82
N ASP A 122 -8.44 -10.50 16.43
CA ASP A 122 -8.63 -9.52 17.52
C ASP A 122 -7.78 -9.78 18.77
N ASN A 123 -7.41 -11.05 18.97
CA ASN A 123 -6.53 -11.48 20.07
C ASN A 123 -5.04 -11.48 19.70
N ALA A 124 -4.67 -11.10 18.48
CA ALA A 124 -3.28 -11.02 18.07
C ALA A 124 -2.57 -9.84 18.75
N ALA A 125 -1.26 -9.97 18.94
CA ALA A 125 -0.45 -8.88 19.46
C ALA A 125 -0.55 -7.66 18.54
N HIS A 126 -0.90 -6.51 19.11
CA HIS A 126 -1.02 -5.24 18.39
C HIS A 126 -2.11 -5.22 17.30
N ALA A 127 -3.10 -6.13 17.35
CA ALA A 127 -4.16 -6.25 16.33
C ALA A 127 -4.81 -4.91 15.97
N LYS A 128 -5.23 -4.11 16.98
CA LYS A 128 -5.87 -2.81 16.78
C LYS A 128 -5.03 -1.80 15.96
N TYR A 129 -3.70 -1.96 15.96
CA TYR A 129 -2.78 -1.11 15.21
C TYR A 129 -2.55 -1.64 13.78
N LYS A 130 -2.61 -2.96 13.59
CA LYS A 130 -2.36 -3.63 12.30
C LYS A 130 -3.58 -3.71 11.40
N GLN A 131 -4.77 -3.80 11.99
CA GLN A 131 -6.03 -3.96 11.26
C GLN A 131 -6.37 -2.75 10.38
N SER A 132 -5.99 -1.55 10.80
CA SER A 132 -6.12 -0.32 10.01
C SER A 132 -4.77 0.10 9.43
N LEU A 133 -4.79 1.21 8.67
CA LEU A 133 -3.59 1.84 8.15
C LEU A 133 -2.61 2.18 9.27
N HIS A 134 -1.39 1.72 9.08
CA HIS A 134 -0.25 2.07 9.91
C HIS A 134 1.01 2.15 9.07
N LEU A 135 1.96 2.95 9.56
CA LEU A 135 3.26 3.15 8.95
C LEU A 135 4.32 2.32 9.67
N HIS A 136 5.19 1.72 8.88
CA HIS A 136 6.51 1.25 9.26
C HIS A 136 7.54 2.17 8.62
N ILE A 137 8.57 2.52 9.38
CA ILE A 137 9.70 3.31 8.90
C ILE A 137 10.93 2.41 8.98
N GLU A 138 11.51 2.15 7.82
CA GLU A 138 12.71 1.36 7.73
C GLU A 138 13.93 2.23 8.04
N CYS A 139 14.87 1.69 8.81
CA CYS A 139 16.10 2.36 9.17
C CYS A 139 17.26 1.43 8.85
N THR A 140 17.96 1.72 7.76
CA THR A 140 19.06 0.88 7.26
C THR A 140 20.43 1.30 7.83
N ASP A 141 20.50 2.42 8.55
CA ASP A 141 21.74 2.88 9.17
C ASP A 141 21.93 2.25 10.55
N SER A 142 22.71 1.17 10.57
CA SER A 142 23.11 0.47 11.80
C SER A 142 23.91 1.33 12.80
N SER A 143 24.45 2.47 12.39
CA SER A 143 25.22 3.36 13.28
C SER A 143 24.33 4.13 14.27
N CYS A 144 23.03 4.21 14.00
CA CYS A 144 22.07 4.96 14.80
C CYS A 144 21.35 4.11 15.86
N SER A 145 22.04 3.20 16.55
CA SER A 145 21.41 2.46 17.66
C SER A 145 21.00 3.42 18.80
N PRO A 146 19.78 3.33 19.35
CA PRO A 146 18.80 2.23 19.20
C PRO A 146 17.77 2.43 18.09
N HIS A 147 17.80 3.53 17.34
CA HIS A 147 16.79 3.88 16.35
C HIS A 147 16.63 2.79 15.28
N CYS A 148 17.74 2.22 14.79
CA CYS A 148 17.74 1.15 13.80
C CYS A 148 17.15 -0.18 14.30
N HIS A 149 17.01 -0.37 15.62
CA HIS A 149 16.33 -1.52 16.21
C HIS A 149 14.89 -1.25 16.60
N ILE A 150 14.51 0.02 16.79
CA ILE A 150 13.16 0.38 17.24
C ILE A 150 12.24 0.61 16.05
N TRP A 151 12.66 1.45 15.09
CA TRP A 151 11.78 1.91 14.01
C TRP A 151 11.27 0.80 13.08
N PRO A 152 12.09 -0.18 12.64
CA PRO A 152 11.60 -1.27 11.80
C PRO A 152 10.59 -2.21 12.48
N HIS A 153 10.44 -2.12 13.81
CA HIS A 153 9.47 -2.91 14.57
C HIS A 153 8.30 -2.04 15.09
N ALA A 154 8.40 -0.72 14.95
CA ALA A 154 7.39 0.21 15.42
C ALA A 154 6.23 0.32 14.42
N HIS A 155 5.01 0.33 14.95
CA HIS A 155 3.80 0.52 14.16
C HIS A 155 3.18 1.86 14.52
N ILE A 156 3.18 2.82 13.59
CA ILE A 156 2.54 4.12 13.79
C ILE A 156 1.15 4.05 13.18
N ALA A 157 0.15 3.76 14.01
CA ALA A 157 -1.23 3.59 13.56
C ALA A 157 -1.91 4.94 13.30
N LEU A 158 -2.49 5.10 12.10
CA LEU A 158 -3.05 6.39 11.64
C LEU A 158 -4.51 6.60 12.05
N ASN A 159 -5.27 5.54 12.33
CA ASN A 159 -6.70 5.62 12.60
C ASN A 159 -7.15 4.85 13.85
N THR A 160 -6.28 4.73 14.87
CA THR A 160 -6.56 3.92 16.08
C THR A 160 -7.89 4.27 16.75
N GLY A 161 -8.23 5.56 16.85
CA GLY A 161 -9.50 6.01 17.46
C GLY A 161 -10.74 5.81 16.58
N TYR A 162 -10.56 5.49 15.31
CA TYR A 162 -11.61 5.39 14.29
C TYR A 162 -11.61 4.03 13.58
N LEU A 163 -11.04 3.00 14.21
CA LEU A 163 -10.88 1.66 13.62
C LEU A 163 -12.19 1.11 13.05
N ASN A 164 -13.28 1.17 13.84
CA ASN A 164 -14.59 0.70 13.40
C ASN A 164 -15.14 1.49 12.21
N HIS A 165 -14.79 2.77 12.08
CA HIS A 165 -15.19 3.59 10.96
C HIS A 165 -14.44 3.19 9.69
N VAL A 166 -13.11 3.06 9.77
CA VAL A 166 -12.27 2.66 8.64
C VAL A 166 -12.62 1.26 8.14
N LEU A 167 -12.90 0.33 9.06
CA LEU A 167 -13.20 -1.07 8.73
C LEU A 167 -14.66 -1.35 8.37
N ARG A 168 -15.51 -0.31 8.34
CA ARG A 168 -16.93 -0.46 8.03
C ARG A 168 -17.17 -0.98 6.62
N ASP A 169 -16.46 -0.41 5.64
CA ASP A 169 -16.62 -0.72 4.23
C ASP A 169 -15.41 -0.24 3.41
N VAL A 170 -15.37 -0.66 2.14
CA VAL A 170 -14.25 -0.36 1.23
C VAL A 170 -14.08 1.14 0.96
N ASN A 171 -15.15 1.94 1.02
CA ASN A 171 -15.09 3.37 0.75
C ASN A 171 -14.47 4.11 1.93
N SER A 172 -14.85 3.75 3.16
CA SER A 172 -14.21 4.25 4.38
C SER A 172 -12.71 3.93 4.43
N LEU A 173 -12.31 2.72 4.03
CA LEU A 173 -10.89 2.38 3.92
C LEU A 173 -10.20 3.18 2.81
N THR A 174 -10.83 3.33 1.64
CA THR A 174 -10.27 4.14 0.55
C THR A 174 -10.04 5.57 0.95
N GLN A 175 -10.99 6.20 1.62
CA GLN A 175 -10.82 7.56 2.10
C GLN A 175 -9.63 7.65 3.06
N ALA A 176 -9.48 6.70 3.99
CA ALA A 176 -8.32 6.67 4.86
C ALA A 176 -6.99 6.51 4.10
N ILE A 177 -6.96 5.70 3.02
CA ILE A 177 -5.79 5.54 2.16
C ILE A 177 -5.49 6.84 1.41
N GLU A 178 -6.50 7.50 0.86
CA GLU A 178 -6.37 8.78 0.16
C GLU A 178 -5.72 9.85 1.04
N GLU A 179 -6.23 10.02 2.25
CA GLU A 179 -5.67 10.95 3.24
C GLU A 179 -4.24 10.57 3.64
N ALA A 180 -3.96 9.27 3.82
CA ALA A 180 -2.62 8.81 4.19
C ALA A 180 -1.59 9.01 3.05
N VAL A 181 -1.99 8.79 1.79
CA VAL A 181 -1.15 9.04 0.61
C VAL A 181 -0.90 10.54 0.44
N LEU A 182 -1.91 11.38 0.68
CA LEU A 182 -1.75 12.83 0.63
C LEU A 182 -0.81 13.33 1.73
N MET A 183 -0.97 12.83 2.95
CA MET A 183 -0.04 13.12 4.06
C MET A 183 1.39 12.70 3.71
N LEU A 184 1.62 11.51 3.16
CA LEU A 184 2.96 11.10 2.72
C LEU A 184 3.51 12.03 1.62
N ARG A 185 2.64 12.50 0.72
CA ARG A 185 3.06 13.46 -0.29
C ARG A 185 3.56 14.77 0.34
N GLU A 186 2.78 15.35 1.23
CA GLU A 186 3.04 16.68 1.81
C GLU A 186 4.17 16.66 2.85
N GLU A 187 4.14 15.69 3.77
CA GLU A 187 5.02 15.67 4.94
C GLU A 187 6.31 14.88 4.70
N VAL A 188 6.38 14.05 3.66
CA VAL A 188 7.57 13.26 3.35
C VAL A 188 8.15 13.66 2.01
N PHE A 189 7.38 13.56 0.92
CA PHE A 189 7.93 13.72 -0.43
C PHE A 189 8.31 15.16 -0.72
N ASP A 190 7.49 16.13 -0.32
CA ASP A 190 7.80 17.55 -0.55
C ASP A 190 9.00 18.03 0.28
N LEU A 191 9.36 17.35 1.38
CA LEU A 191 10.62 17.61 2.09
C LEU A 191 11.85 17.19 1.28
N PHE A 192 11.79 16.08 0.53
CA PHE A 192 12.87 15.70 -0.40
C PHE A 192 13.11 16.74 -1.49
N LEU A 193 12.08 17.50 -1.89
CA LEU A 193 12.22 18.58 -2.85
C LEU A 193 12.95 19.79 -2.25
N LYS A 194 12.81 20.03 -0.94
CA LYS A 194 13.44 21.15 -0.23
C LYS A 194 14.90 20.88 0.17
N LEU A 195 15.29 19.61 0.25
CA LEU A 195 16.66 19.19 0.61
C LEU A 195 17.61 19.14 -0.61
N ARG A 196 17.15 19.56 -1.79
CA ARG A 196 17.94 19.71 -3.02
C ARG A 196 18.23 21.18 -3.29
#